data_AF-A0A7V0Q507-F1
#
_entry.id   AF-A0A7V0Q507-F1
#
_cell.length_a   1.000
_cell.length_b   1.000
_cell.length_c   1.000
_cell.angle_alpha   90.00
_cell.angle_beta   90.00
_cell.angle_gamma   90.00
#
_symmetry.space_group_name_H-M   'P 1'
#
loop_
_entity.id
_entity.type
_entity.pdbx_description
1 polymer ?
#
loop_
_entity_poly.entity_id
_entity_poly.type
_entity_poly.pdbx_seq_one_letter_code
_entity_poly.pdbx_strand_id
1 'polypeptide(L)' 'MKDRLIEQIRQEGPIPFEEFQQIALYDPEGGFFASGKLRSVKEGDFLTSPEVSSLFGETLAKFVDGLFASLSG' A
#
# COMPACT_ATOMS: atom_id res chain seq x y z
N MET A 1 4.75 15.90 9.62
CA MET A 1 4.94 15.73 8.15
C MET A 1 4.62 16.96 7.31
N LYS A 2 3.36 17.41 7.19
CA LYS A 2 2.93 18.47 6.24
C LYS A 2 3.81 19.73 6.27
N ASP A 3 4.05 20.29 7.45
CA ASP A 3 4.78 21.56 7.57
C ASP A 3 6.26 21.41 7.17
N ARG A 4 6.89 20.28 7.48
CA ARG A 4 8.25 19.94 7.03
C ARG A 4 8.34 19.89 5.51
N LEU A 5 7.36 19.29 4.86
CA LEU A 5 7.33 19.17 3.40
C LEU A 5 7.10 20.53 2.71
N ILE A 6 6.23 21.37 3.29
CA ILE A 6 6.04 22.75 2.82
C ILE A 6 7.35 23.54 2.93
N GLU A 7 8.05 23.41 4.05
CA GLU A 7 9.31 24.13 4.26
C GLU A 7 10.40 23.67 3.29
N GLN A 8 10.54 22.35 3.08
CA GLN A 8 11.47 21.81 2.09
C GLN A 8 11.20 22.37 0.69
N ILE A 9 9.95 22.34 0.23
CA ILE A 9 9.58 22.84 -1.10
C ILE A 9 9.83 24.35 -1.24
N ARG A 10 9.67 25.12 -0.15
CA ARG A 10 10.00 26.55 -0.14
C ARG A 10 11.50 26.81 -0.27
N GLN A 11 12.34 25.98 0.34
CA GLN A 11 13.79 26.15 0.36
C GLN A 11 14.47 25.59 -0.89
N GLU A 12 14.03 24.41 -1.34
CA GLU A 12 14.70 23.62 -2.39
C GLU A 12 13.97 23.69 -3.74
N GLY A 13 12.72 24.17 -3.74
CA GLY A 13 11.87 24.26 -4.92
C GLY A 13 10.87 23.10 -5.03
N PRO A 14 10.06 23.08 -6.11
CA PRO A 14 9.07 22.04 -6.33
C PRO A 14 9.70 20.64 -6.46
N ILE A 15 9.04 19.64 -5.89
CA ILE A 15 9.43 18.23 -6.02
C ILE A 15 8.57 17.50 -7.07
N PRO A 16 9.08 16.44 -7.70
CA PRO A 16 8.27 15.54 -8.51
C PRO A 16 7.12 14.92 -7.70
N PHE A 17 6.00 14.64 -8.37
CA PHE A 17 4.83 14.07 -7.70
C PHE A 17 5.11 12.68 -7.09
N GLU A 18 5.96 11.87 -7.72
CA GLU A 18 6.37 10.57 -7.18
C GLU A 18 7.09 10.68 -5.84
N GLU A 19 7.90 11.72 -5.63
CA GLU A 19 8.57 11.98 -4.36
C GLU A 19 7.56 12.42 -3.29
N PHE A 20 6.65 13.34 -3.65
CA PHE A 20 5.53 13.70 -2.77
C PHE A 20 4.72 12.47 -2.36
N GLN A 21 4.40 11.58 -3.31
CA GLN A 21 3.63 10.37 -3.07
C GLN A 21 4.38 9.41 -2.15
N GLN A 22 5.69 9.22 -2.34
CA GLN A 22 6.52 8.41 -1.45
C GLN A 22 6.45 8.93 0.00
N ILE A 23 6.61 10.24 0.20
CA ILE A 23 6.53 10.86 1.52
C ILE A 23 5.12 10.70 2.11
N ALA A 24 4.08 11.06 1.36
CA ALA A 24 2.70 11.00 1.83
C ALA A 24 2.25 9.57 2.20
N LEU A 25 2.78 8.54 1.52
CA LEU A 25 2.42 7.15 1.78
C LEU A 25 3.29 6.49 2.84
N TYR A 26 4.60 6.77 2.87
CA TYR A 26 5.57 5.92 3.58
C TYR A 26 6.48 6.65 4.57
N ASP A 27 6.36 7.97 4.73
CA ASP A 27 7.16 8.70 5.72
C ASP A 27 6.96 8.13 7.14
N PRO A 28 8.02 7.79 7.88
CA PRO A 28 7.87 7.21 9.22
C PRO A 28 7.13 8.11 10.22
N GLU A 29 7.14 9.43 10.00
CA GLU A 29 6.57 10.46 10.89
C GLU A 29 5.33 11.12 10.28
N GLY A 30 4.48 10.31 9.63
CA GLY A 30 3.14 10.75 9.21
C GLY A 30 2.68 10.26 7.85
N GLY A 31 3.41 9.34 7.21
CA GLY A 31 2.98 8.66 6.00
C GLY A 31 1.77 7.76 6.27
N PHE A 32 0.85 7.68 5.31
CA PHE A 32 -0.41 6.95 5.43
C PHE A 32 -0.22 5.51 5.93
N PHE A 33 0.68 4.73 5.32
CA PHE A 33 0.95 3.35 5.70
C PHE A 33 1.83 3.19 6.94
N ALA A 34 2.47 4.27 7.41
CA ALA A 34 3.27 4.28 8.64
C ALA A 34 2.48 4.75 9.88
N SER A 35 1.34 5.43 9.68
CA SER A 35 0.62 6.21 10.70
C SER A 35 -0.25 5.42 11.70
N GLY A 36 0.02 4.14 11.93
CA GLY A 36 -0.71 3.30 12.88
C GLY A 36 -1.49 2.17 12.20
N LYS A 37 -2.65 1.78 12.77
CA LYS A 37 -3.35 0.58 12.32
C LYS A 37 -4.11 0.85 11.02
N LEU A 38 -3.48 0.54 9.89
CA LEU A 38 -4.08 0.48 8.57
C LEU A 38 -5.37 -0.37 8.59
N ARG A 39 -6.50 0.19 8.17
CA ARG A 39 -7.78 -0.52 8.22
C ARG A 39 -8.18 -0.97 6.82
N SER A 40 -7.65 -2.13 6.39
CA SER A 40 -8.16 -2.86 5.22
C SER A 40 -9.36 -3.71 5.66
N VAL A 41 -10.51 -3.10 5.90
CA VAL A 41 -11.77 -3.78 6.26
C VAL A 41 -12.94 -2.97 5.71
N LYS A 42 -14.16 -3.54 5.72
CA LYS A 42 -15.35 -2.90 5.15
C LYS A 42 -15.65 -1.50 5.74
N GLU A 43 -15.44 -1.33 7.03
CA GLU A 43 -15.60 -0.06 7.75
C GLU A 43 -14.27 0.73 7.86
N GLY A 44 -13.24 0.26 7.17
CA GLY A 44 -11.89 0.80 7.19
C GLY A 44 -11.66 1.89 6.14
N ASP A 45 -10.39 2.14 5.85
CA ASP A 45 -9.97 3.18 4.91
C ASP A 45 -10.11 2.69 3.46
N PHE A 46 -10.02 1.38 3.25
CA PHE A 46 -10.26 0.70 1.99
C PHE A 46 -10.62 -0.77 2.22
N LEU A 47 -11.28 -1.37 1.23
CA LEU A 47 -11.63 -2.79 1.22
C LEU A 47 -10.86 -3.49 0.09
N THR A 48 -10.23 -4.62 0.40
CA THR A 48 -9.48 -5.43 -0.57
C THR A 48 -10.15 -6.78 -0.80
N SER A 49 -9.85 -7.45 -1.92
CA SER A 49 -10.48 -8.73 -2.28
C SER A 49 -10.40 -9.82 -1.19
N PRO A 50 -9.27 -10.01 -0.46
CA PRO A 50 -9.22 -10.95 0.65
C PRO A 50 -10.29 -10.70 1.74
N GLU A 51 -10.65 -9.44 1.96
CA GLU A 51 -11.60 -9.01 2.99
C GLU A 51 -13.08 -9.12 2.53
N VAL A 52 -13.31 -9.33 1.23
CA VAL A 52 -14.65 -9.52 0.66
C VAL A 52 -15.12 -10.96 0.83
N SER A 53 -14.24 -11.94 0.60
CA SER A 53 -14.57 -13.37 0.64
C SER A 53 -13.32 -14.26 0.66
N SER A 54 -13.39 -15.39 1.38
CA SER A 54 -12.34 -16.43 1.39
C SER A 54 -12.06 -17.00 -0.01
N LEU A 55 -13.05 -16.91 -0.91
CA LEU A 55 -12.95 -17.42 -2.28
C LEU A 55 -11.79 -16.79 -3.07
N PHE A 56 -11.40 -15.54 -2.76
CA PHE A 56 -10.24 -14.93 -3.41
C PHE A 56 -8.95 -15.71 -3.09
N GLY A 57 -8.71 -16.02 -1.82
CA GLY A 57 -7.55 -16.78 -1.38
C GLY A 57 -7.57 -18.23 -1.87
N GLU A 58 -8.74 -18.89 -1.81
CA GLU A 58 -8.91 -20.27 -2.30
C GLU A 58 -8.65 -20.39 -3.81
N THR A 59 -9.09 -19.40 -4.59
CA THR A 59 -8.87 -19.37 -6.04
C THR A 59 -7.40 -19.15 -6.36
N LEU A 60 -6.73 -18.23 -5.66
CA LEU A 60 -5.31 -17.96 -5.84
C LEU A 60 -4.45 -19.18 -5.47
N ALA A 61 -4.79 -19.88 -4.38
CA ALA A 61 -4.09 -21.08 -3.96
C ALA A 61 -4.14 -22.18 -5.04
N LYS A 62 -5.34 -22.49 -5.56
CA LYS A 62 -5.49 -23.46 -6.65
C LYS A 62 -4.69 -23.09 -7.90
N PHE A 63 -4.63 -21.80 -8.23
CA PHE A 63 -3.84 -21.32 -9.37
C PHE A 63 -2.33 -21.52 -9.14
N VAL A 64 -1.83 -21.14 -7.95
CA VAL A 64 -0.41 -21.31 -7.59
C VAL A 64 -0.02 -22.78 -7.54
N ASP A 65 -0.87 -23.66 -7.01
CA ASP A 65 -0.63 -25.11 -7.00
C ASP A 65 -0.50 -25.67 -8.42
N GLY A 66 -1.38 -25.24 -9.33
CA GLY A 66 -1.31 -25.62 -10.74
C GLY A 66 -0.02 -25.15 -11.42
N LEU A 67 0.40 -23.91 -11.16
CA LEU A 67 1.67 -23.39 -11.66
C LEU A 67 2.86 -24.17 -11.10
N PHE A 68 2.89 -24.43 -9.79
CA PHE A 68 3.97 -25.17 -9.15
C PHE A 68 4.12 -26.58 -9.71
N ALA A 69 3.01 -27.28 -9.95
CA ALA A 69 3.02 -28.57 -10.61
C ALA A 69 3.59 -28.51 -12.03
N SER A 70 3.28 -27.45 -12.80
CA SER A 70 3.79 -27.28 -14.17
C SER A 70 5.29 -26.99 -14.27
N LEU A 71 5.88 -26.42 -13.21
CA LEU A 71 7.32 -26.10 -13.14
C LEU A 71 8.17 -27.27 -12.63
N SER A 72 7.53 -28.27 -12.03
CA SER A 72 8.20 -29.42 -11.41
C SER A 72 8.30 -30.64 -12.35
N GLY A 73 7.96 -30.47 -13.62
CA GLY A 73 7.97 -31.49 -14.67
C GLY A 73 9.09 -31.32 -15.69
#